data_AF-A0AAE2U2N3-F1
#
_entry.id   AF-A0AAE2U2N3-F1
#
_cell.length_a   1.000
_cell.length_b   1.000
_cell.length_c   1.000
_cell.angle_alpha   90.00
_cell.angle_beta   90.00
_cell.angle_gamma   90.00
#
_symmetry.space_group_name_H-M   'P 1'
#
loop_
_entity.id
_entity.type
_entity.pdbx_description
1 polymer ?
#
loop_
_entity_poly.entity_id
_entity_poly.type
_entity_poly.pdbx_seq_one_letter_code
_entity_poly.pdbx_strand_id
1 'polypeptide(L)'
;MNISTVSPWLTAFASQPAEFPIKPPESAPSATGTTPETLTSSTADPYSRENLLAMLSELKRLMDTLQKGMDAEPVTPETPATVATTPPSAVRTDGTQYLSNKRNKQKPDDVLGGLFFSPQVTFRSLTTPHSSHVAGIKLAMQHFGQSPTDIYAQVTPLSTGFNVTMRDGFKLFITHKELDLARESSQLLGNEDMLKDANFLYATLTKRKQLESNDPAEQASYPMTLRNTNNGEHASNVLKLMGLEKHMQEVKSESLGTGQRPGITVVSNGESMLVVDGREDFHGTPSRLRLKKQAYVLSDLPATTRLDGRKEPSIDSRPAPVAPLPPQTNVIPLPTPPGPPSPGAMPDLSSKRGGERPVNIMTAFNDTPRRFGEFRETAAYVDAIKLMMMKFGQSPTDCFQRVAAAGDGYDVTMKDGYEVHISRQEIQRAGQALKLSGDDSEMIKDANFIFAAFTKRHQLEHEDPVTKSDFETALSDAIQNGRHIKPILENIGMIGHMRHVHVSELEGQDTVGFLYGFGLVLGNEKAHQYLPYDGHGYVLDVH
;
A
#
# COMPACT_ATOMS: atom_id res chain seq x y z
N MET A 1 -25.22 -8.22 46.43
CA MET A 1 -26.58 -8.64 46.04
C MET A 1 -26.57 -8.99 44.56
N ASN A 2 -27.21 -10.11 44.23
CA ASN A 2 -27.27 -10.77 42.92
C ASN A 2 -27.63 -9.84 41.74
N ILE A 3 -26.98 -10.06 40.60
CA ILE A 3 -27.52 -9.69 39.29
C ILE A 3 -27.60 -10.96 38.44
N SER A 4 -28.72 -11.66 38.60
CA SER A 4 -29.22 -12.60 37.61
C SER A 4 -30.19 -11.83 36.71
N THR A 5 -29.88 -11.68 35.42
CA THR A 5 -30.86 -11.58 34.31
C THR A 5 -30.13 -11.39 32.98
N VAL A 6 -29.80 -12.51 32.32
CA VAL A 6 -29.71 -12.56 30.85
C VAL A 6 -30.39 -13.86 30.40
N SER A 7 -31.32 -13.74 29.46
CA SER A 7 -32.01 -14.83 28.75
C SER A 7 -32.73 -14.23 27.53
N PRO A 8 -33.12 -15.00 26.50
CA PRO A 8 -32.40 -16.13 25.89
C PRO A 8 -32.62 -16.20 24.36
N TRP A 9 -31.59 -16.29 23.51
CA TRP A 9 -31.74 -16.80 22.13
C TRP A 9 -30.46 -17.51 21.69
N LEU A 10 -30.25 -18.72 22.19
CA LEU A 10 -29.25 -19.67 21.70
C LEU A 10 -29.63 -21.09 22.15
N THR A 11 -30.70 -21.64 21.60
CA THR A 11 -30.97 -23.09 21.60
C THR A 11 -31.93 -23.42 20.46
N ALA A 12 -31.40 -23.84 19.32
CA ALA A 12 -32.15 -24.63 18.35
C ALA A 12 -31.19 -25.55 17.59
N PHE A 13 -31.60 -26.82 17.49
CA PHE A 13 -31.10 -27.90 16.63
C PHE A 13 -30.07 -28.91 17.20
N ALA A 14 -30.62 -29.87 17.94
CA ALA A 14 -30.36 -31.32 17.86
C ALA A 14 -31.66 -32.00 18.33
N SER A 15 -32.28 -33.04 17.75
CA SER A 15 -32.08 -33.93 16.60
C SER A 15 -33.43 -34.63 16.35
N GLN A 16 -33.73 -35.10 15.12
CA GLN A 16 -34.45 -36.38 14.89
C GLN A 16 -34.31 -36.83 13.41
N PRO A 17 -34.35 -38.15 13.12
CA PRO A 17 -33.82 -38.76 11.90
C PRO A 17 -34.89 -39.04 10.83
N ALA A 18 -34.47 -39.16 9.58
CA ALA A 18 -35.28 -39.72 8.49
C ALA A 18 -34.46 -40.75 7.68
N GLU A 19 -34.99 -41.97 7.61
CA GLU A 19 -34.53 -43.06 6.73
C GLU A 19 -35.05 -42.88 5.30
N PHE A 20 -34.27 -43.31 4.30
CA PHE A 20 -34.64 -44.20 3.17
C PHE A 20 -33.48 -44.30 2.14
N PRO A 21 -33.40 -45.33 1.28
CA PRO A 21 -32.23 -46.20 1.19
C PRO A 21 -31.48 -46.12 -0.15
N ILE A 22 -30.19 -46.48 -0.17
CA ILE A 22 -29.47 -46.80 -1.41
C ILE A 22 -28.66 -48.09 -1.22
N LYS A 23 -28.87 -49.01 -2.17
CA LYS A 23 -28.37 -50.38 -2.30
C LYS A 23 -26.89 -50.42 -2.77
N PRO A 24 -26.06 -51.40 -2.37
CA PRO A 24 -24.67 -51.52 -2.82
C PRO A 24 -24.51 -52.53 -3.98
N PRO A 25 -23.44 -52.39 -4.76
CA PRO A 25 -22.66 -53.54 -5.26
C PRO A 25 -21.16 -53.31 -4.98
N GLU A 26 -20.21 -54.23 -5.04
CA GLU A 26 -20.06 -55.69 -5.01
C GLU A 26 -18.51 -55.89 -4.91
N SER A 27 -18.05 -57.03 -4.40
CA SER A 27 -16.69 -57.31 -3.92
C SER A 27 -15.58 -57.52 -4.97
N ALA A 28 -14.39 -56.92 -4.72
CA ALA A 28 -12.96 -57.37 -4.83
C ALA A 28 -12.44 -58.21 -6.04
N PRO A 29 -11.12 -58.19 -6.40
CA PRO A 29 -10.08 -58.84 -5.58
C PRO A 29 -8.66 -58.19 -5.56
N SER A 30 -7.86 -58.74 -4.66
CA SER A 30 -6.49 -58.41 -4.19
C SER A 30 -5.35 -58.40 -5.22
N ALA A 31 -4.28 -57.65 -4.91
CA ALA A 31 -2.91 -58.04 -5.22
C ALA A 31 -1.90 -57.52 -4.17
N THR A 32 -0.93 -58.37 -3.89
CA THR A 32 0.07 -58.43 -2.81
C THR A 32 1.33 -57.57 -3.02
N GLY A 33 1.87 -57.06 -1.91
CA GLY A 33 3.32 -57.10 -1.61
C GLY A 33 4.18 -55.90 -2.01
N THR A 34 4.67 -55.14 -1.03
CA THR A 34 6.11 -55.02 -0.66
C THR A 34 6.29 -54.01 0.48
N THR A 35 7.24 -54.33 1.37
CA THR A 35 7.70 -53.62 2.57
C THR A 35 8.15 -52.17 2.33
N PRO A 36 7.90 -51.22 3.25
CA PRO A 36 8.65 -49.98 3.30
C PRO A 36 9.82 -50.06 4.30
N GLU A 37 11.00 -49.73 3.80
CA GLU A 37 12.18 -49.38 4.59
C GLU A 37 11.91 -48.14 5.47
N THR A 38 12.61 -48.12 6.58
CA THR A 38 12.51 -47.19 7.69
C THR A 38 13.05 -45.81 7.30
N LEU A 39 12.19 -44.80 7.27
CA LEU A 39 12.58 -43.38 7.33
C LEU A 39 11.96 -42.76 8.57
N THR A 40 12.78 -42.57 9.59
CA THR A 40 12.46 -41.79 10.78
C THR A 40 12.28 -40.32 10.39
N SER A 41 11.04 -39.85 10.35
CA SER A 41 10.73 -38.43 10.44
C SER A 41 10.08 -38.16 11.80
N SER A 42 10.80 -37.43 12.65
CA SER A 42 10.22 -36.83 13.84
C SER A 42 9.43 -35.60 13.38
N THR A 43 8.14 -35.78 13.17
CA THR A 43 7.17 -34.68 13.18
C THR A 43 6.52 -34.69 14.55
N ALA A 44 6.90 -33.75 15.42
CA ALA A 44 6.15 -33.46 16.62
C ALA A 44 4.77 -32.93 16.19
N ASP A 45 3.72 -33.66 16.56
CA ASP A 45 2.33 -33.29 16.27
C ASP A 45 1.99 -31.98 17.01
N PRO A 46 1.65 -30.89 16.31
CA PRO A 46 1.37 -29.59 16.95
C PRO A 46 0.10 -29.64 17.82
N TYR A 47 -0.70 -30.70 17.72
CA TYR A 47 -1.86 -30.95 18.60
C TYR A 47 -1.54 -31.84 19.79
N SER A 48 -0.25 -32.00 20.13
CA SER A 48 0.12 -32.70 21.37
C SER A 48 -0.57 -32.04 22.56
N ARG A 49 -1.05 -32.88 23.47
CA ARG A 49 -1.73 -32.45 24.70
C ARG A 49 -0.89 -31.42 25.48
N GLU A 50 0.43 -31.52 25.39
CA GLU A 50 1.38 -30.64 26.07
C GLU A 50 1.40 -29.23 25.46
N ASN A 51 1.38 -29.11 24.13
CA ASN A 51 1.32 -27.82 23.44
C ASN A 51 -0.02 -27.11 23.69
N LEU A 52 -1.12 -27.86 23.69
CA LEU A 52 -2.45 -27.32 24.01
C LEU A 52 -2.54 -26.83 25.46
N LEU A 53 -1.93 -27.54 26.41
CA LEU A 53 -1.87 -27.12 27.81
C LEU A 53 -0.99 -25.88 28.01
N ALA A 54 0.11 -25.75 27.26
CA ALA A 54 0.95 -24.55 27.28
C ALA A 54 0.19 -23.32 26.76
N MET A 55 -0.55 -23.47 25.66
CA MET A 55 -1.40 -22.39 25.11
C MET A 55 -2.51 -21.97 26.07
N LEU A 56 -3.19 -22.93 26.71
CA LEU A 56 -4.23 -22.64 27.70
C LEU A 56 -3.68 -21.93 28.93
N SER A 57 -2.45 -22.26 29.34
CA SER A 57 -1.77 -21.62 30.47
C SER A 57 -1.43 -20.16 30.17
N GLU A 58 -0.94 -19.87 28.96
CA GLU A 58 -0.64 -18.50 28.55
C GLU A 58 -1.90 -17.65 28.37
N LEU A 59 -2.98 -18.23 27.83
CA LEU A 59 -4.27 -17.57 27.74
C LEU A 59 -4.81 -17.20 29.13
N LYS A 60 -4.68 -18.11 30.10
CA LYS A 60 -5.09 -17.84 31.49
C LYS A 60 -4.27 -16.72 32.11
N ARG A 61 -2.95 -16.70 31.88
CA ARG A 61 -2.05 -15.64 32.35
C ARG A 61 -2.44 -14.26 31.81
N LEU A 62 -2.83 -14.19 30.53
CA LEU A 62 -3.29 -12.96 29.90
C LEU A 62 -4.63 -12.48 30.48
N MET A 63 -5.58 -13.38 30.72
CA MET A 63 -6.85 -13.04 31.35
C MET A 63 -6.67 -12.53 32.79
N ASP A 64 -5.80 -13.17 33.58
CA ASP A 64 -5.50 -12.72 34.95
C ASP A 64 -4.82 -11.34 34.98
N THR A 65 -4.02 -11.03 33.95
CA THR A 65 -3.38 -9.71 33.80
C THR A 65 -4.39 -8.62 33.46
N LEU A 66 -5.36 -8.93 32.60
CA LEU A 66 -6.46 -8.03 32.26
C LEU A 66 -7.38 -7.78 33.46
N GLN A 67 -7.71 -8.82 34.23
CA GLN A 67 -8.51 -8.70 35.44
C GLN A 67 -7.83 -7.79 36.48
N LYS A 68 -6.52 -7.96 36.70
CA LYS A 68 -5.74 -7.06 37.57
C LYS A 68 -5.71 -5.60 37.11
N GLY A 69 -5.79 -5.36 35.80
CA GLY A 69 -5.89 -4.00 35.25
C GLY A 69 -7.27 -3.37 35.46
N MET A 70 -8.33 -4.19 35.54
CA MET A 70 -9.69 -3.76 35.80
C MET A 70 -9.97 -3.54 37.29
N ASP A 71 -9.26 -4.25 38.16
CA ASP A 71 -9.38 -4.12 39.63
C ASP A 71 -8.54 -2.96 40.21
N ALA A 72 -7.76 -2.25 39.39
CA ALA A 72 -7.02 -1.06 39.81
C ALA A 72 -7.98 0.15 39.89
N GLU A 73 -8.12 0.74 41.08
CA GLU A 73 -9.01 1.89 41.27
C GLU A 73 -8.62 3.11 40.40
N PRO A 74 -9.61 3.83 39.85
CA PRO A 74 -9.36 5.00 39.01
C PRO A 74 -8.82 6.16 39.86
N VAL A 75 -7.62 6.63 39.53
CA VAL A 75 -7.07 7.87 40.10
C VAL A 75 -7.83 9.05 39.50
N THR A 76 -8.58 9.77 40.32
CA THR A 76 -9.25 11.02 39.96
C THR A 76 -8.22 12.10 39.61
N PRO A 77 -8.32 12.78 38.45
CA PRO A 77 -7.46 13.90 38.13
C PRO A 77 -7.88 15.13 38.95
N GLU A 78 -6.98 15.63 39.80
CA GLU A 78 -7.18 16.88 40.52
C GLU A 78 -7.16 18.09 39.54
N THR A 79 -8.01 19.05 39.89
CA THR A 79 -8.25 20.38 39.28
C THR A 79 -6.98 21.08 38.75
N PRO A 80 -7.01 21.80 37.61
CA PRO A 80 -5.82 22.45 37.07
C PRO A 80 -5.39 23.61 37.98
N ALA A 81 -4.19 23.51 38.55
CA ALA A 81 -3.54 24.62 39.22
C ALA A 81 -3.12 25.68 38.19
N THR A 82 -3.56 26.92 38.43
CA THR A 82 -3.06 28.12 37.78
C THR A 82 -1.56 28.26 38.06
N VAL A 83 -0.69 28.14 37.05
CA VAL A 83 0.75 28.40 37.20
C VAL A 83 1.19 29.50 36.25
N ALA A 84 1.86 30.46 36.86
CA ALA A 84 2.32 31.71 36.31
C ALA A 84 3.35 31.56 35.18
N THR A 85 3.29 32.52 34.28
CA THR A 85 4.23 32.81 33.20
C THR A 85 5.68 32.90 33.69
N THR A 86 6.53 32.01 33.18
CA THR A 86 7.99 32.19 33.12
C THR A 86 8.39 32.06 31.64
N PRO A 87 9.24 32.96 31.09
CA PRO A 87 9.47 33.00 29.65
C PRO A 87 10.26 31.77 29.17
N PRO A 88 9.93 31.19 28.00
CA PRO A 88 10.56 29.96 27.53
C PRO A 88 11.99 30.25 27.08
N SER A 89 12.94 29.53 27.68
CA SER A 89 14.26 29.30 27.10
C SER A 89 14.09 28.49 25.82
N ALA A 90 14.73 28.96 24.75
CA ALA A 90 14.68 28.36 23.42
C ALA A 90 15.37 26.98 23.41
N VAL A 91 14.60 25.93 23.67
CA VAL A 91 14.98 24.56 23.29
C VAL A 91 14.46 24.35 21.88
N ARG A 92 15.38 24.27 20.91
CA ARG A 92 15.06 23.77 19.57
C ARG A 92 14.77 22.27 19.70
N THR A 93 13.50 21.90 19.78
CA THR A 93 13.04 20.52 19.64
C THR A 93 12.73 20.20 18.17
N ASP A 94 12.97 18.94 17.84
CA ASP A 94 13.26 18.38 16.53
C ASP A 94 12.05 18.31 15.59
N GLY A 95 11.64 19.46 15.04
CA GLY A 95 10.55 19.55 14.06
C GLY A 95 10.79 18.78 12.75
N THR A 96 11.94 18.12 12.59
CA THR A 96 12.34 17.40 11.37
C THR A 96 11.75 15.97 11.27
N GLN A 97 11.35 15.38 12.40
CA GLN A 97 10.87 13.99 12.43
C GLN A 97 9.42 13.86 11.91
N TYR A 98 8.54 14.79 12.29
CA TYR A 98 7.09 14.67 12.07
C TYR A 98 6.55 15.58 10.96
N LEU A 99 7.33 16.57 10.53
CA LEU A 99 6.94 17.53 9.51
C LEU A 99 8.04 17.60 8.47
N SER A 100 7.68 17.79 7.21
CA SER A 100 8.66 18.03 6.15
C SER A 100 9.35 19.39 6.33
N ASN A 101 10.31 19.68 5.45
CA ASN A 101 10.94 20.99 5.35
C ASN A 101 10.17 21.98 4.45
N LYS A 102 9.03 21.60 3.87
CA LYS A 102 8.21 22.48 3.03
C LYS A 102 7.67 23.64 3.88
N ARG A 103 7.80 24.87 3.39
CA ARG A 103 7.34 26.08 4.10
C ARG A 103 6.76 27.08 3.12
N ASN A 104 6.09 28.10 3.63
CA ASN A 104 5.62 29.26 2.86
C ASN A 104 4.71 28.86 1.69
N LYS A 105 3.71 28.00 1.95
CA LYS A 105 2.72 27.53 0.97
C LYS A 105 3.30 26.76 -0.23
N GLN A 106 4.52 26.21 -0.11
CA GLN A 106 5.07 25.33 -1.13
C GLN A 106 4.12 24.15 -1.41
N LYS A 107 3.86 23.90 -2.69
CA LYS A 107 2.99 22.81 -3.13
C LYS A 107 3.73 21.46 -3.09
N PRO A 108 2.99 20.34 -3.06
CA PRO A 108 3.58 19.04 -3.37
C PRO A 108 4.23 19.06 -4.75
N ASP A 109 5.43 18.49 -4.87
CA ASP A 109 6.12 18.39 -6.16
C ASP A 109 5.41 17.37 -7.07
N ASP A 110 4.86 16.32 -6.47
CA ASP A 110 4.02 15.32 -7.13
C ASP A 110 2.78 15.03 -6.25
N VAL A 111 1.73 15.83 -6.43
CA VAL A 111 0.48 15.65 -5.67
C VAL A 111 -0.24 14.33 -6.01
N LEU A 112 -0.02 13.80 -7.20
CA LEU A 112 -0.65 12.56 -7.64
C LEU A 112 0.15 11.37 -7.10
N GLY A 113 1.37 11.14 -7.57
CA GLY A 113 2.15 9.97 -7.18
C GLY A 113 2.76 10.03 -5.78
N GLY A 114 2.90 11.22 -5.18
CA GLY A 114 3.63 11.43 -3.93
C GLY A 114 2.91 10.99 -2.65
N LEU A 115 1.61 10.63 -2.73
CA LEU A 115 0.86 10.07 -1.60
C LEU A 115 -0.22 9.10 -2.11
N PHE A 116 -0.39 7.96 -1.47
CA PHE A 116 -1.46 7.00 -1.74
C PHE A 116 -1.69 6.15 -0.48
N PHE A 117 -2.58 5.17 -0.55
CA PHE A 117 -2.82 4.25 0.56
C PHE A 117 -2.66 2.81 0.13
N SER A 118 -2.32 1.94 1.08
CA SER A 118 -2.31 0.50 0.88
C SER A 118 -3.74 -0.05 0.88
N PRO A 119 -4.19 -0.78 -0.15
CA PRO A 119 -5.54 -1.37 -0.20
C PRO A 119 -5.68 -2.63 0.67
N GLN A 120 -4.78 -2.85 1.63
CA GLN A 120 -4.68 -4.12 2.33
C GLN A 120 -5.35 -4.07 3.71
N VAL A 121 -6.11 -5.11 4.03
CA VAL A 121 -6.71 -5.27 5.36
C VAL A 121 -5.62 -5.61 6.37
N THR A 122 -5.56 -4.88 7.48
CA THR A 122 -4.67 -5.16 8.62
C THR A 122 -5.49 -5.36 9.89
N PHE A 123 -4.90 -5.87 10.98
CA PHE A 123 -5.61 -5.90 12.28
C PHE A 123 -6.11 -4.51 12.71
N ARG A 124 -5.46 -3.45 12.22
CA ARG A 124 -5.80 -2.04 12.47
C ARG A 124 -6.67 -1.42 11.37
N SER A 125 -7.03 -2.13 10.31
CA SER A 125 -7.86 -1.65 9.20
C SER A 125 -8.66 -2.81 8.62
N LEU A 126 -9.96 -2.88 8.95
CA LEU A 126 -10.79 -4.04 8.60
C LEU A 126 -11.49 -3.92 7.23
N THR A 127 -11.37 -2.76 6.57
CA THR A 127 -11.99 -2.49 5.27
C THR A 127 -11.04 -1.69 4.37
N THR A 128 -11.41 -1.51 3.11
CA THR A 128 -10.62 -0.79 2.10
C THR A 128 -11.30 0.50 1.59
N PRO A 129 -11.47 1.55 2.40
CA PRO A 129 -11.56 2.90 1.83
C PRO A 129 -10.75 3.96 2.60
N HIS A 130 -9.48 4.14 2.25
CA HIS A 130 -8.70 5.33 2.65
C HIS A 130 -8.67 6.40 1.54
N SER A 131 -9.32 6.17 0.39
CA SER A 131 -9.25 7.09 -0.75
C SER A 131 -9.82 8.46 -0.43
N SER A 132 -10.92 8.56 0.33
CA SER A 132 -11.42 9.86 0.81
C SER A 132 -10.43 10.60 1.71
N HIS A 133 -9.70 9.89 2.59
CA HIS A 133 -8.68 10.49 3.45
C HIS A 133 -7.51 11.03 2.63
N VAL A 134 -7.00 10.21 1.70
CA VAL A 134 -5.91 10.62 0.79
C VAL A 134 -6.35 11.79 -0.09
N ALA A 135 -7.55 11.74 -0.68
CA ALA A 135 -8.09 12.81 -1.52
C ALA A 135 -8.26 14.11 -0.72
N GLY A 136 -8.78 14.03 0.50
CA GLY A 136 -8.91 15.16 1.44
C GLY A 136 -7.56 15.80 1.79
N ILE A 137 -6.59 14.98 2.19
CA ILE A 137 -5.23 15.41 2.53
C ILE A 137 -4.56 16.06 1.33
N LYS A 138 -4.58 15.41 0.15
CA LYS A 138 -4.00 15.97 -1.06
C LYS A 138 -4.67 17.26 -1.49
N LEU A 139 -6.00 17.37 -1.38
CA LEU A 139 -6.70 18.60 -1.72
C LEU A 139 -6.25 19.74 -0.81
N ALA A 140 -6.15 19.50 0.50
CA ALA A 140 -5.66 20.50 1.45
C ALA A 140 -4.21 20.92 1.15
N MET A 141 -3.32 19.94 0.89
CA MET A 141 -1.93 20.18 0.52
C MET A 141 -1.80 20.98 -0.79
N GLN A 142 -2.56 20.61 -1.81
CA GLN A 142 -2.56 21.28 -3.11
C GLN A 142 -3.16 22.68 -3.00
N HIS A 143 -4.17 22.89 -2.17
CA HIS A 143 -4.85 24.18 -2.05
C HIS A 143 -4.07 25.18 -1.17
N PHE A 144 -3.68 24.80 0.06
CA PHE A 144 -3.04 25.72 1.01
C PHE A 144 -1.51 25.68 0.98
N GLY A 145 -0.91 24.54 0.63
CA GLY A 145 0.51 24.23 0.79
C GLY A 145 0.68 22.87 1.47
N GLN A 146 1.76 22.15 1.16
CA GLN A 146 1.95 20.76 1.61
C GLN A 146 2.04 20.64 3.13
N SER A 147 2.71 21.60 3.79
CA SER A 147 3.01 21.48 5.21
C SER A 147 1.75 21.66 6.07
N PRO A 148 1.58 20.92 7.18
CA PRO A 148 0.51 21.14 8.14
C PRO A 148 0.46 22.58 8.70
N THR A 149 1.60 23.28 8.71
CA THR A 149 1.67 24.70 9.10
C THR A 149 1.02 25.64 8.09
N ASP A 150 0.87 25.24 6.83
CA ASP A 150 0.15 26.00 5.80
C ASP A 150 -1.36 25.70 5.83
N ILE A 151 -1.74 24.50 6.28
CA ILE A 151 -3.13 24.01 6.30
C ILE A 151 -3.86 24.41 7.58
N TYR A 152 -3.26 24.24 8.77
CA TYR A 152 -3.89 24.61 10.04
C TYR A 152 -3.68 26.09 10.37
N ALA A 153 -4.51 26.61 11.28
CA ALA A 153 -4.35 28.00 11.74
C ALA A 153 -3.09 28.16 12.60
N GLN A 154 -2.75 27.14 13.40
CA GLN A 154 -1.52 27.11 14.18
C GLN A 154 -1.08 25.67 14.47
N VAL A 155 0.22 25.41 14.34
CA VAL A 155 0.89 24.18 14.80
C VAL A 155 2.06 24.61 15.67
N THR A 156 2.01 24.27 16.97
CA THR A 156 3.03 24.67 17.94
C THR A 156 3.72 23.43 18.48
N PRO A 157 5.03 23.22 18.20
CA PRO A 157 5.77 22.10 18.74
C PRO A 157 5.98 22.27 20.25
N LEU A 158 5.90 21.16 20.98
CA LEU A 158 6.18 21.02 22.39
C LEU A 158 7.18 19.86 22.60
N SER A 159 7.68 19.68 23.81
CA SER A 159 8.59 18.57 24.13
C SER A 159 7.91 17.18 24.05
N THR A 160 6.59 17.12 24.20
CA THR A 160 5.81 15.88 24.27
C THR A 160 4.88 15.64 23.07
N GLY A 161 4.86 16.58 22.11
CA GLY A 161 3.90 16.55 21.01
C GLY A 161 3.67 17.94 20.40
N PHE A 162 2.46 18.17 19.91
CA PHE A 162 2.07 19.41 19.24
C PHE A 162 0.71 19.92 19.75
N ASN A 163 0.62 21.22 19.99
CA ASN A 163 -0.66 21.90 20.06
C ASN A 163 -1.07 22.35 18.66
N VAL A 164 -2.28 21.97 18.25
CA VAL A 164 -2.83 22.27 16.92
C VAL A 164 -4.11 23.09 17.10
N THR A 165 -4.20 24.20 16.38
CA THR A 165 -5.43 24.96 16.20
C THR A 165 -5.84 24.87 14.73
N MET A 166 -6.99 24.27 14.44
CA MET A 166 -7.53 24.13 13.10
C MET A 166 -8.21 25.43 12.63
N ARG A 167 -8.49 25.57 11.32
CA ARG A 167 -9.04 26.80 10.72
C ARG A 167 -10.46 27.14 11.17
N ASP A 168 -11.23 26.14 11.60
CA ASP A 168 -12.56 26.36 12.16
C ASP A 168 -12.55 26.80 13.63
N GLY A 169 -11.38 26.79 14.28
CA GLY A 169 -11.17 27.15 15.68
C GLY A 169 -11.01 25.96 16.63
N PHE A 170 -11.15 24.71 16.15
CA PHE A 170 -10.96 23.52 16.97
C PHE A 170 -9.51 23.42 17.46
N LYS A 171 -9.31 23.07 18.73
CA LYS A 171 -7.98 22.96 19.35
C LYS A 171 -7.79 21.56 19.90
N LEU A 172 -6.63 20.98 19.64
CA LEU A 172 -6.23 19.69 20.21
C LEU A 172 -4.75 19.66 20.52
N PHE A 173 -4.39 18.73 21.40
CA PHE A 173 -3.03 18.29 21.63
C PHE A 173 -2.86 16.88 21.05
N ILE A 174 -1.78 16.65 20.31
CA ILE A 174 -1.38 15.34 19.78
C ILE A 174 0.02 15.00 20.29
N THR A 175 0.18 13.84 20.92
CA THR A 175 1.47 13.38 21.44
C THR A 175 2.35 12.80 20.35
N HIS A 176 3.67 12.75 20.58
CA HIS A 176 4.59 12.00 19.71
C HIS A 176 4.18 10.52 19.55
N LYS A 177 3.73 9.88 20.63
CA LYS A 177 3.25 8.49 20.60
C LYS A 177 2.01 8.31 19.70
N GLU A 178 1.07 9.26 19.72
CA GLU A 178 -0.10 9.21 18.84
C GLU A 178 0.26 9.47 17.38
N LEU A 179 1.27 10.32 17.11
CA LEU A 179 1.83 10.52 15.78
C LEU A 179 2.52 9.25 15.25
N ASP A 180 3.33 8.59 16.09
CA ASP A 180 3.99 7.33 15.73
C ASP A 180 2.96 6.22 15.46
N LEU A 181 1.94 6.10 16.31
CA LEU A 181 0.84 5.16 16.11
C LEU A 181 0.06 5.44 14.82
N ALA A 182 -0.20 6.70 14.51
CA ALA A 182 -0.85 7.08 13.26
C ALA A 182 0.01 6.70 12.05
N ARG A 183 1.31 7.02 12.08
CA ARG A 183 2.26 6.62 11.02
C ARG A 183 2.26 5.11 10.78
N GLU A 184 2.26 4.32 11.85
CA GLU A 184 2.24 2.85 11.78
C GLU A 184 0.89 2.27 11.34
N SER A 185 -0.21 3.02 11.50
CA SER A 185 -1.57 2.51 11.33
C SER A 185 -2.35 3.12 10.17
N SER A 186 -1.92 4.25 9.61
CA SER A 186 -2.64 5.02 8.59
C SER A 186 -2.68 4.33 7.22
N GLN A 187 -1.78 3.37 6.99
CA GLN A 187 -1.59 2.69 5.71
C GLN A 187 -1.27 3.66 4.56
N LEU A 188 -0.84 4.89 4.88
CA LEU A 188 -0.40 5.85 3.89
C LEU A 188 1.00 5.47 3.38
N LEU A 189 1.18 5.64 2.08
CA LEU A 189 2.41 5.37 1.35
C LEU A 189 2.72 6.59 0.48
N GLY A 190 3.97 6.80 0.11
CA GLY A 190 4.36 7.92 -0.74
C GLY A 190 5.76 8.42 -0.46
N ASN A 191 6.08 9.60 -1.02
CA ASN A 191 7.38 10.23 -0.86
C ASN A 191 7.57 10.67 0.59
N GLU A 192 8.76 10.47 1.16
CA GLU A 192 9.05 10.63 2.58
C GLU A 192 8.52 11.96 3.17
N ASP A 193 8.84 13.09 2.52
CA ASP A 193 8.41 14.42 2.97
C ASP A 193 6.89 14.60 2.96
N MET A 194 6.23 14.20 1.87
CA MET A 194 4.77 14.30 1.76
C MET A 194 4.09 13.33 2.74
N LEU A 195 4.70 12.18 2.96
CA LEU A 195 4.20 11.15 3.87
C LEU A 195 4.31 11.58 5.35
N LYS A 196 5.36 12.31 5.75
CA LYS A 196 5.45 12.93 7.09
C LYS A 196 4.28 13.89 7.33
N ASP A 197 4.10 14.84 6.42
CA ASP A 197 3.03 15.83 6.49
C ASP A 197 1.63 15.17 6.47
N ALA A 198 1.45 14.16 5.62
CA ALA A 198 0.18 13.43 5.50
C ALA A 198 -0.15 12.62 6.76
N ASN A 199 0.83 11.94 7.35
CA ASN A 199 0.65 11.21 8.61
C ASN A 199 0.32 12.17 9.77
N PHE A 200 0.90 13.37 9.80
CA PHE A 200 0.53 14.38 10.78
C PHE A 200 -0.93 14.83 10.63
N LEU A 201 -1.37 15.14 9.40
CA LEU A 201 -2.75 15.52 9.11
C LEU A 201 -3.73 14.38 9.45
N TYR A 202 -3.37 13.14 9.11
CA TYR A 202 -4.14 11.95 9.47
C TYR A 202 -4.24 11.77 10.99
N ALA A 203 -3.14 11.93 11.73
CA ALA A 203 -3.15 11.80 13.18
C ALA A 203 -4.08 12.83 13.84
N THR A 204 -3.99 14.09 13.41
CA THR A 204 -4.78 15.18 13.98
C THR A 204 -6.26 15.10 13.61
N LEU A 205 -6.62 14.66 12.39
CA LEU A 205 -8.03 14.42 12.03
C LEU A 205 -8.62 13.27 12.84
N THR A 206 -7.87 12.18 13.04
CA THR A 206 -8.28 11.07 13.91
C THR A 206 -8.42 11.52 15.36
N LYS A 207 -7.50 12.37 15.84
CA LYS A 207 -7.56 12.89 17.21
C LYS A 207 -8.78 13.76 17.43
N ARG A 208 -9.13 14.60 16.45
CA ARG A 208 -10.40 15.33 16.50
C ARG A 208 -11.58 14.39 16.51
N LYS A 209 -11.62 13.39 15.63
CA LYS A 209 -12.68 12.36 15.61
C LYS A 209 -12.82 11.70 16.98
N GLN A 210 -11.72 11.35 17.64
CA GLN A 210 -11.72 10.78 18.99
C GLN A 210 -12.43 11.71 19.99
N LEU A 211 -12.06 13.00 19.98
CA LEU A 211 -12.56 13.99 20.93
C LEU A 211 -14.03 14.39 20.67
N GLU A 212 -14.48 14.33 19.41
CA GLU A 212 -15.86 14.64 19.01
C GLU A 212 -16.76 13.40 18.95
N SER A 213 -16.21 12.18 19.06
CA SER A 213 -16.97 10.92 18.95
C SER A 213 -18.02 10.82 20.05
N ASN A 214 -19.17 10.23 19.76
CA ASN A 214 -20.16 9.87 20.79
C ASN A 214 -20.04 8.40 21.22
N ASP A 215 -19.11 7.64 20.63
CA ASP A 215 -18.79 6.27 21.04
C ASP A 215 -17.79 6.31 22.22
N PRO A 216 -18.17 5.82 23.42
CA PRO A 216 -17.27 5.79 24.58
C PRO A 216 -15.97 5.02 24.32
N ALA A 217 -15.99 3.99 23.47
CA ALA A 217 -14.80 3.20 23.14
C ALA A 217 -13.81 3.98 22.27
N GLU A 218 -14.32 4.78 21.33
CA GLU A 218 -13.47 5.69 20.55
C GLU A 218 -12.95 6.83 21.44
N GLN A 219 -13.81 7.51 22.21
CA GLN A 219 -13.37 8.60 23.09
C GLN A 219 -12.24 8.17 24.03
N ALA A 220 -12.34 6.97 24.60
CA ALA A 220 -11.36 6.45 25.54
C ALA A 220 -10.03 6.00 24.90
N SER A 221 -9.99 5.73 23.59
CA SER A 221 -8.85 5.03 22.96
C SER A 221 -8.53 5.53 21.56
N TYR A 222 -7.44 6.30 21.44
CA TYR A 222 -6.93 6.76 20.16
C TYR A 222 -6.61 5.61 19.17
N PRO A 223 -6.00 4.48 19.58
CA PRO A 223 -5.86 3.31 18.70
C PRO A 223 -7.19 2.73 18.21
N MET A 224 -8.25 2.77 19.02
CA MET A 224 -9.58 2.34 18.58
C MET A 224 -10.16 3.29 17.55
N THR A 225 -10.03 4.60 17.77
CA THR A 225 -10.44 5.62 16.79
C THR A 225 -9.65 5.51 15.48
N LEU A 226 -8.34 5.26 15.54
CA LEU A 226 -7.51 5.00 14.35
C LEU A 226 -8.10 3.84 13.54
N ARG A 227 -8.38 2.71 14.20
CA ARG A 227 -8.97 1.54 13.56
C ARG A 227 -10.30 1.84 12.91
N ASN A 228 -11.15 2.64 13.55
CA ASN A 228 -12.46 3.00 12.99
C ASN A 228 -12.36 4.08 11.90
N THR A 229 -11.37 4.98 11.98
CA THR A 229 -11.06 5.94 10.90
C THR A 229 -10.59 5.20 9.65
N ASN A 230 -9.81 4.13 9.84
CA ASN A 230 -9.37 3.27 8.74
C ASN A 230 -10.54 2.55 8.02
N ASN A 231 -11.73 2.47 8.63
CA ASN A 231 -12.89 1.90 7.96
C ASN A 231 -13.45 2.79 6.83
N GLY A 232 -12.95 4.02 6.72
CA GLY A 232 -13.31 5.00 5.71
C GLY A 232 -14.25 6.08 6.21
N GLU A 233 -14.17 7.23 5.56
CA GLU A 233 -14.95 8.42 5.86
C GLU A 233 -15.46 9.06 4.58
N HIS A 234 -16.61 9.72 4.65
CA HIS A 234 -17.09 10.53 3.54
C HIS A 234 -16.18 11.76 3.35
N ALA A 235 -15.93 12.18 2.10
CA ALA A 235 -15.00 13.28 1.80
C ALA A 235 -15.32 14.57 2.56
N SER A 236 -16.60 14.93 2.69
CA SER A 236 -17.00 16.11 3.47
C SER A 236 -16.66 15.97 4.96
N ASN A 237 -16.77 14.76 5.51
CA ASN A 237 -16.42 14.50 6.90
C ASN A 237 -14.90 14.56 7.11
N VAL A 238 -14.11 14.05 6.16
CA VAL A 238 -12.64 14.21 6.18
C VAL A 238 -12.26 15.69 6.23
N LEU A 239 -12.79 16.51 5.32
CA LEU A 239 -12.50 17.95 5.28
C LEU A 239 -12.96 18.66 6.57
N LYS A 240 -14.12 18.26 7.12
CA LYS A 240 -14.61 18.77 8.42
C LYS A 240 -13.70 18.40 9.58
N LEU A 241 -13.26 17.14 9.68
CA LEU A 241 -12.33 16.68 10.72
C LEU A 241 -10.94 17.33 10.57
N MET A 242 -10.57 17.80 9.38
CA MET A 242 -9.40 18.65 9.17
C MET A 242 -9.65 20.15 9.51
N GLY A 243 -10.85 20.49 10.00
CA GLY A 243 -11.26 21.86 10.33
C GLY A 243 -11.42 22.78 9.13
N LEU A 244 -11.75 22.21 7.96
CA LEU A 244 -11.92 22.93 6.70
C LEU A 244 -13.40 23.14 6.33
N GLU A 245 -14.34 22.85 7.23
CA GLU A 245 -15.80 22.97 6.99
C GLU A 245 -16.19 24.35 6.47
N LYS A 246 -15.64 25.42 7.04
CA LYS A 246 -15.91 26.81 6.62
C LYS A 246 -15.28 27.18 5.27
N HIS A 247 -14.30 26.40 4.79
CA HIS A 247 -13.59 26.62 3.53
C HIS A 247 -14.09 25.72 2.40
N MET A 248 -14.90 24.72 2.73
CA MET A 248 -15.43 23.73 1.81
C MET A 248 -16.66 24.25 1.09
N GLN A 249 -16.72 24.03 -0.22
CA GLN A 249 -17.89 24.27 -1.05
C GLN A 249 -18.27 22.99 -1.79
N GLU A 250 -19.54 22.61 -1.71
CA GLU A 250 -20.09 21.55 -2.56
C GLU A 250 -20.34 22.08 -3.98
N VAL A 251 -19.91 21.30 -4.97
CA VAL A 251 -20.06 21.56 -6.40
C VAL A 251 -20.42 20.28 -7.15
N LYS A 252 -20.64 20.39 -8.46
CA LYS A 252 -20.74 19.24 -9.35
C LYS A 252 -19.41 18.99 -10.05
N SER A 253 -19.08 17.73 -10.31
CA SER A 253 -17.76 17.35 -10.84
C SER A 253 -17.43 17.99 -12.19
N GLU A 254 -18.42 18.38 -13.00
CA GLU A 254 -18.24 19.14 -14.24
C GLU A 254 -17.49 20.47 -14.04
N SER A 255 -17.56 21.06 -12.84
CA SER A 255 -16.86 22.30 -12.50
C SER A 255 -15.37 22.12 -12.24
N LEU A 256 -14.87 20.88 -12.24
CA LEU A 256 -13.47 20.53 -11.96
C LEU A 256 -12.65 20.22 -13.22
N GLY A 257 -13.12 20.65 -14.40
CA GLY A 257 -12.45 20.41 -15.68
C GLY A 257 -11.05 21.02 -15.81
N THR A 258 -10.40 20.79 -16.94
CA THR A 258 -9.05 21.34 -17.24
C THR A 258 -9.00 22.85 -17.06
N GLY A 259 -7.95 23.34 -16.40
CA GLY A 259 -7.78 24.75 -16.04
C GLY A 259 -8.62 25.24 -14.85
N GLN A 260 -9.48 24.39 -14.27
CA GLN A 260 -10.26 24.73 -13.07
C GLN A 260 -9.48 24.42 -11.78
N ARG A 261 -10.02 24.93 -10.66
CA ARG A 261 -9.49 24.67 -9.32
C ARG A 261 -9.55 23.17 -8.97
N PRO A 262 -8.60 22.66 -8.16
CA PRO A 262 -8.64 21.29 -7.71
C PRO A 262 -9.85 21.05 -6.81
N GLY A 263 -10.29 19.79 -6.74
CA GLY A 263 -11.42 19.37 -5.92
C GLY A 263 -11.34 17.91 -5.56
N ILE A 264 -12.42 17.38 -4.99
CA ILE A 264 -12.61 15.95 -4.73
C ILE A 264 -13.92 15.53 -5.37
N THR A 265 -13.93 14.46 -6.16
CA THR A 265 -15.17 13.81 -6.60
C THR A 265 -15.53 12.67 -5.66
N VAL A 266 -16.80 12.60 -5.29
CA VAL A 266 -17.35 11.54 -4.43
C VAL A 266 -17.84 10.40 -5.31
N VAL A 267 -17.25 9.22 -5.12
CA VAL A 267 -17.64 7.98 -5.82
C VAL A 267 -18.63 7.21 -4.96
N SER A 268 -18.33 7.03 -3.66
CA SER A 268 -19.19 6.38 -2.66
C SER A 268 -18.92 6.95 -1.25
N ASN A 269 -19.56 6.38 -0.22
CA ASN A 269 -19.42 6.87 1.17
C ASN A 269 -18.00 6.82 1.74
N GLY A 270 -17.15 5.91 1.27
CA GLY A 270 -15.74 5.81 1.67
C GLY A 270 -14.78 6.12 0.54
N GLU A 271 -15.29 6.35 -0.68
CA GLU A 271 -14.47 6.43 -1.87
C GLU A 271 -14.61 7.78 -2.55
N SER A 272 -13.48 8.50 -2.63
CA SER A 272 -13.40 9.78 -3.32
C SER A 272 -12.04 9.95 -3.97
N MET A 273 -11.99 10.73 -5.05
CA MET A 273 -10.78 10.97 -5.83
C MET A 273 -10.46 12.47 -5.80
N LEU A 274 -9.19 12.84 -5.58
CA LEU A 274 -8.75 14.21 -5.83
C LEU A 274 -8.92 14.49 -7.32
N VAL A 275 -9.21 15.73 -7.71
CA VAL A 275 -9.16 16.19 -9.09
C VAL A 275 -8.17 17.32 -9.20
N VAL A 276 -7.23 17.20 -10.14
CA VAL A 276 -6.30 18.26 -10.50
C VAL A 276 -6.31 18.39 -12.02
N ASP A 277 -6.51 19.61 -12.52
CA ASP A 277 -6.52 19.92 -13.95
C ASP A 277 -7.46 19.04 -14.81
N GLY A 278 -8.67 18.78 -14.31
CA GLY A 278 -9.65 17.94 -15.02
C GLY A 278 -9.38 16.45 -14.97
N ARG A 279 -8.45 15.99 -14.12
CA ARG A 279 -8.11 14.57 -13.99
C ARG A 279 -8.28 14.08 -12.57
N GLU A 280 -8.99 12.97 -12.42
CA GLU A 280 -9.16 12.29 -11.14
C GLU A 280 -7.87 11.56 -10.76
N ASP A 281 -7.35 11.82 -9.57
CA ASP A 281 -6.27 11.10 -8.92
C ASP A 281 -6.75 9.73 -8.46
N PHE A 282 -6.50 8.75 -9.32
CA PHE A 282 -6.80 7.38 -9.05
C PHE A 282 -5.53 6.70 -8.51
N HIS A 283 -5.29 6.85 -7.20
CA HIS A 283 -4.12 6.32 -6.47
C HIS A 283 -2.77 6.70 -7.07
N GLY A 284 -2.64 7.97 -7.46
CA GLY A 284 -1.45 8.55 -8.06
C GLY A 284 -1.39 8.49 -9.57
N THR A 285 -2.43 7.99 -10.21
CA THR A 285 -2.58 8.07 -11.67
C THR A 285 -3.67 9.07 -12.06
N PRO A 286 -3.37 10.04 -12.94
CA PRO A 286 -4.40 10.87 -13.55
C PRO A 286 -5.36 10.04 -14.42
N SER A 287 -6.65 10.07 -14.10
CA SER A 287 -7.74 9.37 -14.80
C SER A 287 -8.80 10.36 -15.30
N ARG A 288 -9.75 9.88 -16.10
CA ARG A 288 -10.82 10.71 -16.63
C ARG A 288 -11.75 11.17 -15.51
N LEU A 289 -12.04 12.47 -15.46
CA LEU A 289 -13.04 13.04 -14.59
C LEU A 289 -14.43 12.42 -14.81
N ARG A 290 -14.99 11.83 -13.76
CA ARG A 290 -16.36 11.29 -13.77
C ARG A 290 -17.33 12.45 -13.62
N LEU A 291 -18.24 12.62 -14.58
CA LEU A 291 -19.22 13.72 -14.59
C LEU A 291 -20.46 13.37 -13.76
N LYS A 292 -21.25 14.38 -13.40
CA LYS A 292 -22.49 14.30 -12.61
C LYS A 292 -22.31 13.75 -11.20
N LYS A 293 -21.09 13.76 -10.68
CA LYS A 293 -20.78 13.35 -9.32
C LYS A 293 -20.89 14.55 -8.37
N GLN A 294 -21.24 14.27 -7.12
CA GLN A 294 -21.05 15.23 -6.04
C GLN A 294 -19.55 15.49 -5.90
N ALA A 295 -19.18 16.73 -5.64
CA ALA A 295 -17.80 17.12 -5.51
C ALA A 295 -17.60 18.23 -4.47
N TYR A 296 -16.39 18.34 -3.96
CA TYR A 296 -16.00 19.37 -3.00
C TYR A 296 -14.78 20.13 -3.47
N VAL A 297 -14.75 21.44 -3.24
CA VAL A 297 -13.60 22.32 -3.51
C VAL A 297 -13.33 23.15 -2.27
N LEU A 298 -12.08 23.63 -2.16
CA LEU A 298 -11.67 24.54 -1.09
C LEU A 298 -11.59 25.99 -1.60
N SER A 299 -11.72 26.93 -0.66
CA SER A 299 -11.60 28.36 -0.88
C SER A 299 -10.72 29.00 0.20
N ASP A 300 -10.01 30.07 -0.17
CA ASP A 300 -9.13 30.79 0.76
C ASP A 300 -9.91 31.49 1.89
N LEU A 301 -11.13 31.95 1.60
CA LEU A 301 -11.98 32.69 2.54
C LEU A 301 -13.09 31.81 3.11
N PRO A 302 -13.43 31.96 4.40
CA PRO A 302 -14.54 31.22 4.99
C PRO A 302 -15.89 31.67 4.42
N ALA A 303 -16.80 30.71 4.21
CA ALA A 303 -18.10 30.88 3.56
C ALA A 303 -19.01 31.92 4.25
N THR A 304 -18.82 32.20 5.53
CA THR A 304 -19.60 33.20 6.29
C THR A 304 -19.35 34.65 5.87
N THR A 305 -18.43 34.89 4.92
CA THR A 305 -18.06 36.23 4.44
C THR A 305 -18.70 36.60 3.08
N ARG A 306 -19.50 35.71 2.47
CA ARG A 306 -20.13 35.97 1.16
C ARG A 306 -21.57 36.48 1.32
N LEU A 307 -21.70 37.68 1.88
CA LEU A 307 -22.76 38.60 1.48
C LEU A 307 -22.21 39.40 0.28
N ASP A 308 -23.05 39.58 -0.73
CA ASP A 308 -22.81 40.22 -2.02
C ASP A 308 -22.23 39.31 -3.12
N GLY A 309 -23.13 38.99 -4.07
CA GLY A 309 -22.87 38.25 -5.29
C GLY A 309 -21.92 38.97 -6.26
N ARG A 310 -20.62 38.97 -5.96
CA ARG A 310 -19.58 39.17 -6.97
C ARG A 310 -19.13 37.82 -7.52
N LYS A 311 -19.34 37.63 -8.83
CA LYS A 311 -18.56 36.68 -9.61
C LYS A 311 -17.08 36.98 -9.38
N GLU A 312 -16.33 35.99 -8.89
CA GLU A 312 -14.87 36.03 -8.92
C GLU A 312 -14.40 36.13 -10.38
N PRO A 313 -13.41 36.99 -10.69
CA PRO A 313 -12.93 37.14 -12.05
C PRO A 313 -12.18 35.88 -12.51
N SER A 314 -12.41 35.47 -13.75
CA SER A 314 -11.62 34.43 -14.39
C SER A 314 -10.18 34.90 -14.51
N ILE A 315 -9.25 34.16 -13.89
CA ILE A 315 -7.81 34.39 -14.05
C ILE A 315 -7.41 33.72 -15.37
N ASP A 316 -7.62 34.45 -16.47
CA ASP A 316 -6.99 34.16 -17.75
C ASP A 316 -5.76 35.07 -17.88
N SER A 317 -4.59 34.54 -17.52
CA SER A 317 -3.27 35.11 -17.81
C SER A 317 -2.20 34.04 -17.55
N ARG A 318 -1.98 33.16 -18.55
CA ARG A 318 -0.83 32.27 -18.61
C ARG A 318 0.35 32.97 -19.30
N PRO A 319 1.59 32.81 -18.82
CA PRO A 319 2.74 32.62 -19.71
C PRO A 319 2.70 31.20 -20.29
N ALA A 320 3.15 31.04 -21.54
CA ALA A 320 3.13 29.79 -22.28
C ALA A 320 3.92 28.65 -21.58
N PRO A 321 3.57 27.37 -21.78
CA PRO A 321 4.28 26.24 -21.21
C PRO A 321 5.70 26.14 -21.79
N VAL A 322 6.72 26.21 -20.93
CA VAL A 322 8.06 25.72 -21.25
C VAL A 322 8.06 24.22 -21.02
N ALA A 323 8.45 23.45 -22.03
CA ALA A 323 8.58 22.00 -21.92
C ALA A 323 9.57 21.62 -20.80
N PRO A 324 9.24 20.70 -19.90
CA PRO A 324 10.21 20.19 -18.94
C PRO A 324 11.30 19.42 -19.69
N LEU A 325 12.56 19.83 -19.48
CA LEU A 325 13.73 19.04 -19.85
C LEU A 325 13.80 17.81 -18.93
N PRO A 326 14.29 16.65 -19.44
CA PRO A 326 14.42 15.44 -18.63
C PRO A 326 15.39 15.67 -17.46
N PRO A 327 15.16 15.03 -16.29
CA PRO A 327 16.09 15.10 -15.18
C PRO A 327 17.45 14.54 -15.61
N GLN A 328 18.50 15.35 -15.51
CA GLN A 328 19.87 14.89 -15.65
C GLN A 328 20.24 14.16 -14.35
N THR A 329 20.31 12.83 -14.43
CA THR A 329 20.93 12.02 -13.39
C THR A 329 22.44 12.26 -13.42
N ASN A 330 22.98 12.73 -12.30
CA ASN A 330 24.42 12.71 -12.07
C ASN A 330 24.86 11.25 -11.89
N VAL A 331 25.18 10.58 -13.01
CA VAL A 331 25.84 9.29 -13.03
C VAL A 331 27.34 9.54 -12.86
N ILE A 332 27.93 8.99 -11.80
CA ILE A 332 29.39 8.86 -11.68
C ILE A 332 29.80 7.71 -12.59
N PRO A 333 30.58 7.91 -13.68
CA PRO A 333 30.99 6.81 -14.54
C PRO A 333 32.09 6.01 -13.84
N LEU A 334 31.86 4.71 -13.62
CA LEU A 334 32.95 3.76 -13.33
C LEU A 334 33.70 3.47 -14.65
N PRO A 335 35.03 3.25 -14.64
CA PRO A 335 35.81 3.08 -15.86
C PRO A 335 35.33 1.90 -16.68
N THR A 336 35.33 2.06 -18.00
CA THR A 336 35.00 1.00 -18.96
C THR A 336 36.20 0.04 -19.15
N PRO A 337 36.00 -1.28 -19.00
CA PRO A 337 36.83 -2.24 -19.75
C PRO A 337 35.93 -3.35 -20.39
N PRO A 338 36.50 -4.27 -21.19
CA PRO A 338 36.51 -4.21 -22.64
C PRO A 338 35.52 -5.20 -23.32
N GLY A 339 34.86 -4.73 -24.39
CA GLY A 339 34.34 -5.56 -25.49
C GLY A 339 33.17 -6.51 -25.18
N PRO A 340 32.33 -6.86 -26.17
CA PRO A 340 31.23 -7.78 -25.96
C PRO A 340 31.79 -9.17 -25.62
N PRO A 341 31.44 -9.78 -24.48
CA PRO A 341 31.74 -11.18 -24.26
C PRO A 341 30.99 -11.99 -25.32
N SER A 342 31.69 -12.93 -25.96
CA SER A 342 31.06 -14.01 -26.72
C SER A 342 29.98 -14.67 -25.84
N PRO A 343 28.91 -15.24 -26.42
CA PRO A 343 27.85 -15.88 -25.64
C PRO A 343 28.42 -17.08 -24.89
N GLY A 344 28.94 -16.83 -23.70
CA GLY A 344 29.20 -17.85 -22.71
C GLY A 344 27.88 -18.55 -22.44
N ALA A 345 27.94 -19.85 -22.14
CA ALA A 345 26.77 -20.54 -21.64
C ALA A 345 26.25 -19.78 -20.40
N MET A 346 25.00 -19.34 -20.45
CA MET A 346 24.28 -18.73 -19.33
C MET A 346 23.39 -19.83 -18.71
N PRO A 347 23.93 -20.73 -17.88
CA PRO A 347 23.21 -21.92 -17.42
C PRO A 347 22.00 -21.62 -16.52
N ASP A 348 21.98 -20.41 -15.94
CA ASP A 348 20.94 -19.96 -15.00
C ASP A 348 19.75 -19.30 -15.73
N LEU A 349 19.79 -19.20 -17.06
CA LEU A 349 18.73 -18.66 -17.92
C LEU A 349 18.25 -19.76 -18.88
N SER A 350 17.04 -19.59 -19.40
CA SER A 350 16.55 -20.44 -20.48
C SER A 350 17.36 -20.29 -21.76
N SER A 351 17.11 -21.13 -22.75
CA SER A 351 17.70 -21.03 -24.10
C SER A 351 17.00 -20.04 -25.05
N LYS A 352 15.82 -19.52 -24.70
CA LYS A 352 15.03 -18.59 -25.54
C LYS A 352 15.72 -17.27 -25.74
N ARG A 353 15.67 -16.68 -26.94
CA ARG A 353 16.31 -15.39 -27.22
C ARG A 353 15.53 -14.59 -28.26
N GLY A 354 15.76 -13.27 -28.33
CA GLY A 354 15.29 -12.45 -29.44
C GLY A 354 13.79 -12.16 -29.37
N GLY A 355 13.26 -11.96 -28.16
CA GLY A 355 11.86 -11.63 -27.94
C GLY A 355 10.89 -12.81 -28.04
N GLU A 356 11.40 -14.05 -27.97
CA GLU A 356 10.55 -15.24 -27.93
C GLU A 356 9.57 -15.18 -26.75
N ARG A 357 8.27 -15.15 -27.08
CA ARG A 357 7.21 -15.09 -26.06
C ARG A 357 7.08 -16.42 -25.30
N PRO A 358 6.58 -16.37 -24.05
CA PRO A 358 6.16 -17.56 -23.33
C PRO A 358 5.05 -18.29 -24.06
N VAL A 359 5.13 -19.63 -24.13
CA VAL A 359 4.13 -20.47 -24.81
C VAL A 359 2.91 -20.75 -23.91
N ASN A 360 3.11 -20.83 -22.59
CA ASN A 360 2.06 -21.16 -21.63
C ASN A 360 2.15 -20.30 -20.34
N ILE A 361 1.98 -18.98 -20.48
CA ILE A 361 2.16 -18.02 -19.37
C ILE A 361 1.31 -18.32 -18.12
N MET A 362 0.14 -18.94 -18.29
CA MET A 362 -0.81 -19.16 -17.20
C MET A 362 -0.38 -20.30 -16.28
N THR A 363 0.11 -21.42 -16.83
CA THR A 363 0.45 -22.59 -16.01
C THR A 363 1.93 -22.92 -15.94
N ALA A 364 2.78 -22.29 -16.76
CA ALA A 364 4.21 -22.56 -16.82
C ALA A 364 4.91 -22.38 -15.48
N PHE A 365 4.53 -21.35 -14.70
CA PHE A 365 4.86 -21.26 -13.29
C PHE A 365 3.78 -20.50 -12.49
N ASN A 366 3.64 -20.82 -11.21
CA ASN A 366 2.73 -20.19 -10.26
C ASN A 366 3.37 -20.13 -8.87
N ASP A 367 2.88 -19.21 -8.04
CA ASP A 367 3.22 -19.23 -6.62
C ASP A 367 2.63 -20.49 -5.95
N THR A 368 3.32 -21.01 -4.95
CA THR A 368 2.82 -22.14 -4.18
C THR A 368 1.91 -21.66 -3.05
N PRO A 369 0.82 -22.39 -2.75
CA PRO A 369 -0.03 -22.09 -1.60
C PRO A 369 0.79 -22.00 -0.30
N ARG A 370 0.50 -20.99 0.50
CA ARG A 370 1.16 -20.77 1.80
C ARG A 370 0.82 -21.90 2.75
N ARG A 371 1.81 -22.31 3.56
CA ARG A 371 1.55 -23.20 4.69
C ARG A 371 0.92 -22.41 5.84
N PHE A 372 0.19 -23.10 6.72
CA PHE A 372 -0.38 -22.47 7.91
C PHE A 372 0.73 -21.79 8.74
N GLY A 373 0.54 -20.50 9.05
CA GLY A 373 1.52 -19.68 9.77
C GLY A 373 2.67 -19.12 8.93
N GLU A 374 2.75 -19.43 7.64
CA GLU A 374 3.76 -18.88 6.73
C GLU A 374 3.31 -17.50 6.19
N PHE A 375 4.08 -16.46 6.51
CA PHE A 375 3.86 -15.10 6.01
C PHE A 375 4.77 -14.82 4.81
N ARG A 376 4.25 -15.09 3.62
CA ARG A 376 4.92 -14.87 2.33
C ARG A 376 3.94 -14.27 1.33
N GLU A 377 4.36 -13.29 0.55
CA GLU A 377 3.53 -12.62 -0.46
C GLU A 377 4.25 -12.63 -1.82
N THR A 378 3.96 -13.64 -2.63
CA THR A 378 4.68 -13.90 -3.90
C THR A 378 3.85 -13.67 -5.15
N ALA A 379 2.53 -13.57 -5.03
CA ALA A 379 1.62 -13.47 -6.18
C ALA A 379 1.89 -12.24 -7.04
N ALA A 380 2.07 -11.06 -6.43
CA ALA A 380 2.33 -9.83 -7.17
C ALA A 380 3.67 -9.86 -7.94
N TYR A 381 4.69 -10.58 -7.42
CA TYR A 381 5.94 -10.80 -8.12
C TYR A 381 5.75 -11.71 -9.33
N VAL A 382 5.01 -12.82 -9.15
CA VAL A 382 4.67 -13.74 -10.23
C VAL A 382 3.97 -13.00 -11.35
N ASP A 383 2.96 -12.18 -11.03
CA ASP A 383 2.22 -11.42 -12.03
C ASP A 383 3.08 -10.36 -12.72
N ALA A 384 3.93 -9.64 -11.98
CA ALA A 384 4.85 -8.65 -12.55
C ALA A 384 5.85 -9.28 -13.53
N ILE A 385 6.44 -10.42 -13.15
CA ILE A 385 7.38 -11.17 -13.97
C ILE A 385 6.68 -11.68 -15.23
N LYS A 386 5.48 -12.26 -15.07
CA LYS A 386 4.68 -12.71 -16.23
C LYS A 386 4.31 -11.55 -17.16
N LEU A 387 3.92 -10.40 -16.62
CA LEU A 387 3.62 -9.19 -17.39
C LEU A 387 4.86 -8.71 -18.17
N MET A 388 6.03 -8.69 -17.53
CA MET A 388 7.31 -8.34 -18.16
C MET A 388 7.67 -9.32 -19.29
N MET A 389 7.57 -10.63 -19.03
CA MET A 389 7.87 -11.68 -20.02
C MET A 389 6.94 -11.66 -21.22
N MET A 390 5.64 -11.43 -21.00
CA MET A 390 4.67 -11.30 -22.09
C MET A 390 4.93 -10.07 -22.96
N LYS A 391 5.43 -8.99 -22.35
CA LYS A 391 5.70 -7.75 -23.08
C LYS A 391 6.98 -7.80 -23.89
N PHE A 392 8.07 -8.27 -23.30
CA PHE A 392 9.41 -8.14 -23.87
C PHE A 392 10.01 -9.44 -24.39
N GLY A 393 9.50 -10.60 -23.96
CA GLY A 393 10.07 -11.91 -24.25
C GLY A 393 10.39 -12.67 -22.96
N GLN A 394 10.42 -14.00 -23.01
CA GLN A 394 10.55 -14.83 -21.80
C GLN A 394 11.93 -14.67 -21.13
N SER A 395 13.01 -14.59 -21.91
CA SER A 395 14.36 -14.63 -21.35
C SER A 395 14.69 -13.35 -20.59
N PRO A 396 15.48 -13.40 -19.50
CA PRO A 396 16.02 -12.21 -18.86
C PRO A 396 16.83 -11.33 -19.81
N THR A 397 17.41 -11.91 -20.86
CA THR A 397 18.11 -11.16 -21.92
C THR A 397 17.18 -10.29 -22.78
N ASP A 398 15.88 -10.62 -22.83
CA ASP A 398 14.85 -9.83 -23.51
C ASP A 398 14.16 -8.85 -22.53
N CYS A 399 13.98 -9.30 -21.28
CA CYS A 399 13.36 -8.53 -20.20
C CYS A 399 14.23 -7.35 -19.74
N PHE A 400 15.54 -7.52 -19.59
CA PHE A 400 16.45 -6.43 -19.18
C PHE A 400 17.06 -5.71 -20.39
N GLN A 401 17.75 -4.59 -20.16
CA GLN A 401 18.48 -3.90 -21.21
C GLN A 401 19.78 -4.65 -21.55
N ARG A 402 20.46 -5.19 -20.55
CA ARG A 402 21.67 -5.99 -20.70
C ARG A 402 21.75 -7.06 -19.63
N VAL A 403 22.19 -8.26 -20.01
CA VAL A 403 22.62 -9.32 -19.09
C VAL A 403 23.95 -9.87 -19.61
N ALA A 404 25.00 -9.81 -18.81
CA ALA A 404 26.31 -10.33 -19.15
C ALA A 404 26.85 -11.20 -18.02
N ALA A 405 27.44 -12.36 -18.37
CA ALA A 405 28.13 -13.19 -17.38
C ALA A 405 29.35 -12.44 -16.83
N ALA A 406 29.48 -12.39 -15.50
CA ALA A 406 30.55 -11.68 -14.81
C ALA A 406 30.87 -12.41 -13.49
N GLY A 407 32.14 -12.73 -13.25
CA GLY A 407 32.59 -13.31 -11.98
C GLY A 407 31.80 -14.55 -11.55
N ASP A 408 31.17 -14.46 -10.39
CA ASP A 408 30.33 -15.48 -9.75
C ASP A 408 28.85 -15.44 -10.16
N GLY A 409 28.49 -14.57 -11.11
CA GLY A 409 27.13 -14.47 -11.64
C GLY A 409 27.02 -13.57 -12.86
N TYR A 410 26.24 -12.49 -12.76
CA TYR A 410 25.83 -11.67 -13.89
C TYR A 410 25.76 -10.18 -13.54
N ASP A 411 26.26 -9.36 -14.45
CA ASP A 411 25.96 -7.93 -14.48
C ASP A 411 24.68 -7.71 -15.29
N VAL A 412 23.70 -7.04 -14.68
CA VAL A 412 22.40 -6.73 -15.27
C VAL A 412 22.24 -5.22 -15.34
N THR A 413 21.94 -4.70 -16.52
CA THR A 413 21.44 -3.34 -16.72
C THR A 413 19.94 -3.42 -16.94
N MET A 414 19.17 -2.84 -16.04
CA MET A 414 17.70 -2.75 -16.11
C MET A 414 17.26 -1.74 -17.20
N LYS A 415 15.99 -1.78 -17.63
CA LYS A 415 15.52 -0.89 -18.72
C LYS A 415 15.45 0.60 -18.35
N ASP A 416 15.48 0.92 -17.06
CA ASP A 416 15.62 2.29 -16.57
C ASP A 416 17.09 2.71 -16.35
N GLY A 417 18.03 1.87 -16.77
CA GLY A 417 19.47 2.12 -16.67
C GLY A 417 20.09 1.77 -15.33
N TYR A 418 19.32 1.29 -14.34
CA TYR A 418 19.88 0.85 -13.06
C TYR A 418 20.70 -0.42 -13.24
N GLU A 419 21.88 -0.50 -12.62
CA GLU A 419 22.79 -1.64 -12.75
C GLU A 419 22.91 -2.42 -11.44
N VAL A 420 22.83 -3.74 -11.54
CA VAL A 420 23.07 -4.67 -10.43
C VAL A 420 24.01 -5.79 -10.85
N HIS A 421 24.81 -6.25 -9.90
CA HIS A 421 25.50 -7.53 -9.98
C HIS A 421 24.75 -8.56 -9.13
N ILE A 422 24.37 -9.70 -9.72
CA ILE A 422 23.75 -10.82 -9.01
C ILE A 422 24.58 -12.09 -9.15
N SER A 423 24.90 -12.71 -8.02
CA SER A 423 25.61 -13.98 -7.97
C SER A 423 24.68 -15.16 -8.26
N ARG A 424 25.25 -16.30 -8.67
CA ARG A 424 24.49 -17.56 -8.79
C ARG A 424 23.87 -18.01 -7.47
N GLN A 425 24.52 -17.72 -6.35
CA GLN A 425 23.98 -18.04 -5.03
C GLN A 425 22.73 -17.22 -4.75
N GLU A 426 22.73 -15.92 -5.06
CA GLU A 426 21.55 -15.05 -4.90
C GLU A 426 20.38 -15.51 -5.79
N ILE A 427 20.65 -15.95 -7.03
CA ILE A 427 19.62 -16.54 -7.90
C ILE A 427 19.01 -17.81 -7.29
N GLN A 428 19.85 -18.68 -6.72
CA GLN A 428 19.36 -19.88 -6.03
C GLN A 428 18.51 -19.54 -4.79
N ARG A 429 18.93 -18.55 -4.00
CA ARG A 429 18.19 -18.08 -2.83
C ARG A 429 16.84 -17.47 -3.20
N ALA A 430 16.82 -16.63 -4.22
CA ALA A 430 15.60 -16.05 -4.79
C ALA A 430 14.61 -17.17 -5.18
N GLY A 431 15.07 -18.22 -5.87
CA GLY A 431 14.22 -19.36 -6.22
C GLY A 431 13.71 -20.16 -5.02
N GLN A 432 14.55 -20.37 -4.01
CA GLN A 432 14.15 -21.03 -2.75
C GLN A 432 13.10 -20.22 -1.97
N ALA A 433 13.15 -18.89 -2.06
CA ALA A 433 12.21 -18.01 -1.39
C ALA A 433 10.88 -17.90 -2.14
N LEU A 434 10.89 -17.76 -3.47
CA LEU A 434 9.68 -17.73 -4.28
C LEU A 434 8.87 -19.03 -4.21
N LYS A 435 9.59 -20.17 -4.15
CA LYS A 435 8.99 -21.51 -4.17
C LYS A 435 7.97 -21.67 -5.31
N LEU A 436 8.38 -21.31 -6.53
CA LEU A 436 7.52 -21.46 -7.71
C LEU A 436 7.23 -22.94 -7.97
N SER A 437 6.01 -23.22 -8.42
CA SER A 437 5.62 -24.53 -8.96
C SER A 437 5.21 -24.39 -10.44
N GLY A 438 5.35 -25.43 -11.24
CA GLY A 438 5.07 -25.38 -12.67
C GLY A 438 5.79 -26.49 -13.45
N ASP A 439 5.41 -26.69 -14.70
CA ASP A 439 5.99 -27.69 -15.59
C ASP A 439 7.09 -27.13 -16.52
N ASP A 440 7.18 -25.80 -16.66
CA ASP A 440 8.24 -25.14 -17.44
C ASP A 440 9.45 -24.78 -16.57
N SER A 441 10.36 -25.74 -16.42
CA SER A 441 11.58 -25.55 -15.64
C SER A 441 12.50 -24.44 -16.17
N GLU A 442 12.43 -24.11 -17.47
CA GLU A 442 13.25 -23.07 -18.08
C GLU A 442 12.67 -21.67 -17.77
N MET A 443 11.35 -21.52 -17.81
CA MET A 443 10.69 -20.29 -17.40
C MET A 443 10.80 -20.04 -15.89
N ILE A 444 10.82 -21.10 -15.06
CA ILE A 444 11.10 -20.97 -13.63
C ILE A 444 12.52 -20.44 -13.39
N LYS A 445 13.52 -20.87 -14.16
CA LYS A 445 14.88 -20.29 -14.08
C LYS A 445 14.87 -18.79 -14.41
N ASP A 446 14.22 -18.43 -15.52
CA ASP A 446 14.09 -17.04 -15.94
C ASP A 446 13.40 -16.17 -14.87
N ALA A 447 12.33 -16.68 -14.25
CA ALA A 447 11.61 -15.98 -13.19
C ALA A 447 12.44 -15.80 -11.92
N ASN A 448 13.18 -16.84 -11.49
CA ASN A 448 14.08 -16.76 -10.35
C ASN A 448 15.20 -15.74 -10.57
N PHE A 449 15.73 -15.66 -11.80
CA PHE A 449 16.72 -14.67 -12.19
C PHE A 449 16.17 -13.24 -12.08
N ILE A 450 14.99 -12.98 -12.65
CA ILE A 450 14.36 -11.65 -12.62
C ILE A 450 14.08 -11.22 -11.16
N PHE A 451 13.61 -12.14 -10.32
CA PHE A 451 13.37 -11.85 -8.90
C PHE A 451 14.65 -11.63 -8.10
N ALA A 452 15.76 -12.31 -8.45
CA ALA A 452 17.06 -12.03 -7.85
C ALA A 452 17.55 -10.61 -8.18
N ALA A 453 17.37 -10.18 -9.44
CA ALA A 453 17.70 -8.82 -9.86
C ALA A 453 16.85 -7.76 -9.14
N PHE A 454 15.53 -7.99 -9.00
CA PHE A 454 14.64 -7.19 -8.16
C PHE A 454 15.20 -7.08 -6.74
N THR A 455 15.44 -8.23 -6.10
CA THR A 455 15.86 -8.29 -4.69
C THR A 455 17.18 -7.56 -4.47
N LYS A 456 18.10 -7.66 -5.45
CA LYS A 456 19.39 -6.96 -5.38
C LYS A 456 19.23 -5.45 -5.45
N ARG A 457 18.36 -4.94 -6.32
CA ARG A 457 18.06 -3.51 -6.35
C ARG A 457 17.34 -3.08 -5.08
N HIS A 458 16.33 -3.83 -4.65
CA HIS A 458 15.60 -3.61 -3.39
C HIS A 458 16.57 -3.51 -2.21
N GLN A 459 17.56 -4.39 -2.11
CA GLN A 459 18.64 -4.32 -1.12
C GLN A 459 19.42 -2.99 -1.21
N LEU A 460 19.92 -2.65 -2.39
CA LEU A 460 20.86 -1.54 -2.56
C LEU A 460 20.20 -0.16 -2.41
N GLU A 461 18.94 -0.03 -2.83
CA GLU A 461 18.15 1.20 -2.73
C GLU A 461 17.40 1.32 -1.39
N HIS A 462 17.41 0.28 -0.55
CA HIS A 462 16.70 0.32 0.73
C HIS A 462 17.26 1.40 1.68
N GLU A 463 16.37 2.13 2.34
CA GLU A 463 16.75 3.15 3.34
C GLU A 463 17.13 2.54 4.69
N ASP A 464 16.45 1.46 5.10
CA ASP A 464 16.81 0.72 6.31
C ASP A 464 18.21 0.10 6.18
N PRO A 465 19.19 0.50 7.00
CA PRO A 465 20.53 -0.06 6.96
C PRO A 465 20.57 -1.57 7.26
N VAL A 466 19.56 -2.11 7.97
CA VAL A 466 19.45 -3.55 8.23
C VAL A 466 19.11 -4.29 6.95
N THR A 467 18.05 -3.88 6.24
CA THR A 467 17.66 -4.49 4.95
C THR A 467 18.75 -4.34 3.89
N LYS A 468 19.47 -3.22 3.90
CA LYS A 468 20.58 -2.96 2.97
C LYS A 468 21.83 -3.80 3.25
N SER A 469 21.97 -4.31 4.46
CA SER A 469 23.23 -4.94 4.92
C SER A 469 23.59 -6.21 4.16
N ASP A 470 22.60 -7.04 3.82
CA ASP A 470 22.81 -8.31 3.13
C ASP A 470 21.59 -8.76 2.31
N PHE A 471 21.83 -9.67 1.37
CA PHE A 471 20.81 -10.15 0.44
C PHE A 471 19.72 -10.99 1.10
N GLU A 472 20.04 -11.77 2.15
CA GLU A 472 19.05 -12.62 2.82
C GLU A 472 18.04 -11.78 3.59
N THR A 473 18.51 -10.72 4.26
CA THR A 473 17.65 -9.76 4.95
C THR A 473 16.75 -9.03 3.94
N ALA A 474 17.31 -8.56 2.82
CA ALA A 474 16.53 -7.94 1.74
C ALA A 474 15.52 -8.91 1.11
N LEU A 475 15.89 -10.17 0.92
CA LEU A 475 15.02 -11.21 0.40
C LEU A 475 13.86 -11.51 1.36
N SER A 476 14.16 -11.61 2.66
CA SER A 476 13.15 -11.80 3.71
C SER A 476 12.19 -10.62 3.77
N ASP A 477 12.70 -9.40 3.71
CA ASP A 477 11.88 -8.19 3.65
C ASP A 477 11.00 -8.17 2.40
N ALA A 478 11.58 -8.40 1.22
CA ALA A 478 10.88 -8.43 -0.05
C ALA A 478 9.72 -9.43 -0.08
N ILE A 479 9.87 -10.64 0.45
CA ILE A 479 8.80 -11.64 0.46
C ILE A 479 7.78 -11.43 1.58
N GLN A 480 8.12 -10.70 2.64
CA GLN A 480 7.19 -10.39 3.73
C GLN A 480 6.42 -9.08 3.49
N ASN A 481 7.02 -8.12 2.78
CA ASN A 481 6.50 -6.76 2.63
C ASN A 481 6.20 -6.37 1.18
N GLY A 482 6.73 -7.10 0.19
CA GLY A 482 6.51 -6.83 -1.22
C GLY A 482 5.14 -7.28 -1.71
N ARG A 483 4.22 -6.32 -1.78
CA ARG A 483 2.81 -6.62 -2.10
C ARG A 483 2.23 -5.76 -3.21
N HIS A 484 2.94 -4.72 -3.64
CA HIS A 484 2.39 -3.70 -4.51
C HIS A 484 3.03 -3.78 -5.89
N ILE A 485 2.18 -3.99 -6.91
CA ILE A 485 2.65 -4.16 -8.29
C ILE A 485 3.50 -2.99 -8.78
N LYS A 486 3.17 -1.74 -8.42
CA LYS A 486 3.91 -0.55 -8.86
C LYS A 486 5.36 -0.56 -8.35
N PRO A 487 5.63 -0.61 -7.03
CA PRO A 487 6.99 -0.76 -6.53
C PRO A 487 7.73 -1.96 -7.11
N ILE A 488 7.03 -3.09 -7.34
CA ILE A 488 7.64 -4.26 -7.99
C ILE A 488 8.08 -3.93 -9.40
N LEU A 489 7.20 -3.37 -10.24
CA LEU A 489 7.49 -2.94 -11.61
C LEU A 489 8.63 -1.92 -11.65
N GLU A 490 8.64 -0.94 -10.75
CA GLU A 490 9.71 0.06 -10.64
C GLU A 490 11.07 -0.61 -10.34
N ASN A 491 11.12 -1.53 -9.38
CA ASN A 491 12.36 -2.20 -8.96
C ASN A 491 12.82 -3.32 -9.89
N ILE A 492 11.98 -3.84 -10.80
CA ILE A 492 12.45 -4.64 -11.95
C ILE A 492 12.84 -3.76 -13.14
N GLY A 493 12.84 -2.43 -12.98
CA GLY A 493 13.31 -1.46 -13.97
C GLY A 493 12.29 -1.06 -15.03
N MET A 494 10.99 -1.24 -14.76
CA MET A 494 9.91 -0.93 -15.71
C MET A 494 9.32 0.48 -15.53
N ILE A 495 9.89 1.34 -14.69
CA ILE A 495 9.34 2.69 -14.42
C ILE A 495 9.07 3.48 -15.71
N GLY A 496 9.99 3.40 -16.67
CA GLY A 496 9.84 4.05 -17.97
C GLY A 496 8.74 3.43 -18.83
N HIS A 497 8.49 2.13 -18.70
CA HIS A 497 7.60 1.33 -19.54
C HIS A 497 6.20 1.12 -18.96
N MET A 498 6.01 1.35 -17.67
CA MET A 498 4.75 1.07 -17.00
C MET A 498 3.73 2.19 -17.24
N ARG A 499 2.52 1.79 -17.63
CA ARG A 499 1.39 2.70 -17.77
C ARG A 499 0.22 2.16 -17.00
N HIS A 500 -0.32 2.98 -16.10
CA HIS A 500 -1.53 2.63 -15.39
C HIS A 500 -2.76 2.81 -16.29
N VAL A 501 -3.69 1.86 -16.25
CA VAL A 501 -4.83 1.76 -17.17
C VAL A 501 -6.13 1.47 -16.44
N HIS A 502 -7.25 1.90 -17.04
CA HIS A 502 -8.57 1.42 -16.64
C HIS A 502 -8.82 0.02 -17.22
N VAL A 503 -9.65 -0.78 -16.56
CA VAL A 503 -10.00 -2.15 -16.98
C VAL A 503 -10.52 -2.23 -18.41
N SER A 504 -11.22 -1.20 -18.89
CA SER A 504 -11.70 -1.14 -20.27
C SER A 504 -10.58 -1.15 -21.31
N GLU A 505 -9.37 -0.74 -20.96
CA GLU A 505 -8.20 -0.84 -21.84
C GLU A 505 -7.59 -2.23 -21.87
N LEU A 506 -7.94 -3.09 -20.90
CA LEU A 506 -7.54 -4.51 -20.84
C LEU A 506 -8.56 -5.44 -21.52
N GLU A 507 -9.62 -4.87 -22.12
CA GLU A 507 -10.61 -5.59 -22.92
C GLU A 507 -10.14 -5.87 -24.36
N GLY A 508 -8.98 -5.37 -24.77
CA GLY A 508 -8.47 -5.65 -26.12
C GLY A 508 -7.92 -7.08 -26.23
N GLN A 509 -8.24 -7.79 -27.33
CA GLN A 509 -7.84 -9.19 -27.57
C GLN A 509 -6.34 -9.50 -27.35
N ASP A 510 -5.47 -8.53 -27.62
CA ASP A 510 -4.01 -8.67 -27.52
C ASP A 510 -3.41 -7.94 -26.30
N THR A 511 -4.24 -7.46 -25.38
CA THR A 511 -3.77 -6.70 -24.22
C THR A 511 -3.34 -7.62 -23.10
N VAL A 512 -2.23 -7.27 -22.46
CA VAL A 512 -1.72 -7.94 -21.27
C VAL A 512 -1.46 -6.87 -20.23
N GLY A 513 -2.02 -7.06 -19.04
CA GLY A 513 -1.86 -6.14 -17.93
C GLY A 513 -2.00 -6.83 -16.60
N PHE A 514 -1.67 -6.10 -15.54
CA PHE A 514 -2.05 -6.43 -14.19
C PHE A 514 -3.30 -5.63 -13.83
N LEU A 515 -4.20 -6.21 -13.05
CA LEU A 515 -5.39 -5.57 -12.53
C LEU A 515 -5.46 -5.76 -11.01
N TYR A 516 -5.62 -4.66 -10.26
CA TYR A 516 -5.72 -4.72 -8.80
C TYR A 516 -6.92 -5.57 -8.37
N GLY A 517 -6.66 -6.52 -7.46
CA GLY A 517 -7.67 -7.48 -6.98
C GLY A 517 -7.92 -8.67 -7.92
N PHE A 518 -7.31 -8.70 -9.11
CA PHE A 518 -7.48 -9.76 -10.12
C PHE A 518 -6.16 -10.43 -10.55
N GLY A 519 -5.03 -9.72 -10.48
CA GLY A 519 -3.71 -10.24 -10.89
C GLY A 519 -3.42 -10.02 -12.37
N LEU A 520 -2.67 -10.93 -13.00
CA LEU A 520 -2.40 -10.89 -14.44
C LEU A 520 -3.68 -11.12 -15.26
N VAL A 521 -3.97 -10.19 -16.17
CA VAL A 521 -5.08 -10.25 -17.13
C VAL A 521 -4.51 -10.38 -18.54
N LEU A 522 -5.01 -11.38 -19.27
CA LEU A 522 -4.87 -11.50 -20.71
C LEU A 522 -6.22 -11.17 -21.33
N GLY A 523 -6.25 -10.21 -22.25
CA GLY A 523 -7.48 -9.67 -22.84
C GLY A 523 -8.22 -10.62 -23.79
N ASN A 524 -8.27 -11.93 -23.52
CA ASN A 524 -9.09 -12.84 -24.32
C ASN A 524 -10.59 -12.67 -24.01
N GLU A 525 -11.45 -13.10 -24.94
CA GLU A 525 -12.92 -12.93 -24.90
C GLU A 525 -13.61 -13.46 -23.61
N LYS A 526 -12.93 -14.31 -22.82
CA LYS A 526 -13.46 -14.84 -21.55
C LYS A 526 -13.17 -13.94 -20.33
N ALA A 527 -12.15 -13.07 -20.39
CA ALA A 527 -11.85 -12.13 -19.31
C ALA A 527 -13.02 -11.15 -19.10
N HIS A 528 -13.64 -10.69 -20.19
CA HIS A 528 -14.68 -9.66 -20.21
C HIS A 528 -15.88 -9.94 -19.28
N GLN A 529 -16.23 -11.20 -19.04
CA GLN A 529 -17.40 -11.56 -18.21
C GLN A 529 -17.13 -11.49 -16.70
N TYR A 530 -15.86 -11.45 -16.30
CA TYR A 530 -15.44 -11.47 -14.90
C TYR A 530 -14.65 -10.24 -14.47
N LEU A 531 -14.32 -9.35 -15.41
CA LEU A 531 -13.65 -8.10 -15.10
C LEU A 531 -14.60 -7.17 -14.32
N PRO A 532 -14.10 -6.48 -13.29
CA PRO A 532 -14.89 -5.56 -12.49
C PRO A 532 -15.29 -4.35 -13.33
N TYR A 533 -16.46 -3.77 -13.08
CA TYR A 533 -16.93 -2.60 -13.82
C TYR A 533 -16.02 -1.36 -13.65
N ASP A 534 -15.30 -1.27 -12.53
CA ASP A 534 -14.43 -0.12 -12.19
C ASP A 534 -13.04 -0.61 -11.71
N GLY A 535 -12.41 -1.46 -12.53
CA GLY A 535 -11.05 -1.98 -12.28
C GLY A 535 -9.97 -1.09 -12.89
N HIS A 536 -8.75 -1.23 -12.37
CA HIS A 536 -7.56 -0.54 -12.85
C HIS A 536 -6.29 -1.36 -12.55
N GLY A 537 -5.22 -1.10 -13.28
CA GLY A 537 -3.92 -1.66 -12.97
C GLY A 537 -2.87 -1.21 -13.98
N TYR A 538 -1.92 -2.05 -14.37
CA TYR A 538 -0.78 -1.62 -15.18
C TYR A 538 -0.63 -2.46 -16.45
N VAL A 539 -0.33 -1.80 -17.56
CA VAL A 539 0.27 -2.43 -18.74
C VAL A 539 1.72 -1.98 -18.86
N LEU A 540 2.48 -2.70 -19.67
CA LEU A 540 3.81 -2.28 -20.09
C LEU A 540 3.77 -1.87 -21.56
N ASP A 541 4.47 -0.81 -21.94
CA ASP A 541 4.59 -0.30 -23.30
C ASP A 541 6.00 -0.55 -23.88
N VAL A 542 6.10 -0.76 -25.21
CA VAL A 542 7.40 -0.82 -25.90
C VAL A 542 7.70 0.62 -26.28
N HIS A 543 8.78 1.20 -25.75
CA HIS A 543 9.24 2.52 -26.18
C HIS A 543 10.09 2.44 -27.43
#